data_AF-A0A3B8K181-F1
#
_entry.id   AF-A0A3B8K181-F1
#
_cell.length_a   1.000
_cell.length_b   1.000
_cell.length_c   1.000
_cell.angle_alpha   90.00
_cell.angle_beta   90.00
_cell.angle_gamma   90.00
#
_symmetry.space_group_name_H-M   'P 1'
#
loop_
_entity.id
_entity.type
_entity.pdbx_description
1 polymer ?
#
loop_
_entity_poly.entity_id
_entity_poly.type
_entity_poly.pdbx_seq_one_letter_code
_entity_poly.pdbx_strand_id
1 'polypeptide(L)'
;MASIRVQKKQIACSKPDGASLLSPLVLDSHQPPGVTKKKKTKPPQPNGSVDPSGKIQALRAEIEEHNYRYHVLDDPTISDSRYDGLVRDLEQLEAEYPDLVTSNSPTQRVGAAPLDRFESVAHEVPMLSLNNAFS
;
A
#
# COMPACT_ATOMS: atom_id res chain seq x y z
N MET A 1 -57.79 23.24 10.29
CA MET A 1 -57.51 21.82 9.92
C MET A 1 -56.09 21.80 9.35
N ALA A 2 -55.06 21.11 9.83
CA ALA A 2 -54.91 20.08 10.85
C ALA A 2 -53.51 20.22 11.51
N SER A 3 -53.40 19.77 12.75
CA SER A 3 -52.29 19.99 13.68
C SER A 3 -51.03 19.16 13.39
N ILE A 4 -49.86 19.77 13.63
CA ILE A 4 -48.54 19.14 13.69
C ILE A 4 -48.46 18.26 14.96
N ARG A 5 -48.11 16.97 14.81
CA ARG A 5 -47.94 16.02 15.92
C ARG A 5 -46.46 15.72 16.13
N VAL A 6 -45.86 16.37 17.13
CA VAL A 6 -44.51 16.04 17.63
C VAL A 6 -44.62 14.82 18.55
N GLN A 7 -44.01 13.70 18.19
CA GLN A 7 -43.87 12.57 19.11
C GLN A 7 -42.57 12.69 19.90
N LYS A 8 -42.73 12.95 21.19
CA LYS A 8 -41.70 12.93 22.23
C LYS A 8 -41.66 11.49 22.77
N LYS A 9 -40.62 10.71 22.46
CA LYS A 9 -40.44 9.38 23.09
C LYS A 9 -39.43 9.47 24.23
N GLN A 10 -39.91 9.01 25.37
CA GLN A 10 -39.36 9.09 26.72
C GLN A 10 -38.00 8.41 26.86
N ILE A 11 -37.21 9.00 27.75
CA ILE A 11 -35.96 8.52 28.35
C ILE A 11 -36.28 7.39 29.33
N ALA A 12 -35.47 6.32 29.33
CA ALA A 12 -35.38 5.40 30.46
C ALA A 12 -33.99 5.53 31.09
N CYS A 13 -33.97 5.84 32.38
CA CYS A 13 -32.79 6.00 33.21
C CYS A 13 -32.66 4.75 34.10
N SER A 14 -31.52 4.06 34.06
CA SER A 14 -31.08 3.18 35.16
C SER A 14 -29.55 3.09 35.17
N LYS A 15 -28.93 3.86 36.06
CA LYS A 15 -27.58 3.64 36.65
C LYS A 15 -27.69 2.53 37.74
N PRO A 16 -26.63 2.05 38.46
CA PRO A 16 -25.27 2.60 38.60
C PRO A 16 -24.08 1.59 38.65
N ASP A 17 -22.88 2.17 38.46
CA ASP A 17 -21.63 2.06 39.23
C ASP A 17 -20.96 0.70 39.55
N GLY A 18 -19.76 0.51 38.98
CA GLY A 18 -18.51 0.64 39.77
C GLY A 18 -17.85 -0.64 40.30
N ALA A 19 -16.67 -0.96 39.73
CA ALA A 19 -15.49 -1.65 40.29
C ALA A 19 -14.81 -2.46 39.17
N SER A 20 -13.50 -2.53 38.95
CA SER A 20 -12.32 -2.11 39.69
C SER A 20 -11.19 -1.91 38.68
N LEU A 21 -10.33 -0.96 39.00
CA LEU A 21 -9.05 -0.69 38.37
C LEU A 21 -8.04 -1.82 38.61
N LEU A 22 -6.97 -1.77 37.82
CA LEU A 22 -5.63 -2.37 38.00
C LEU A 22 -5.37 -3.70 37.28
N SER A 23 -4.96 -3.59 36.01
CA SER A 23 -3.99 -4.51 35.42
C SER A 23 -2.72 -3.73 35.07
N PRO A 24 -1.53 -4.23 35.43
CA PRO A 24 -0.28 -3.47 35.38
C PRO A 24 0.30 -3.41 33.96
N LEU A 25 0.95 -2.28 33.68
CA LEU A 25 1.89 -2.09 32.59
C LEU A 25 2.97 -3.16 32.64
N VAL A 26 2.93 -4.12 31.71
CA VAL A 26 4.08 -4.96 31.38
C VAL A 26 4.65 -4.46 30.06
N LEU A 27 5.84 -3.91 30.23
CA LEU A 27 6.88 -3.53 29.28
C LEU A 27 6.87 -4.37 27.99
N ASP A 28 6.69 -3.67 26.87
CA ASP A 28 6.80 -4.13 25.49
C ASP A 28 8.14 -4.84 25.25
N SER A 29 8.12 -6.18 25.24
CA SER A 29 9.11 -6.93 24.49
C SER A 29 8.68 -6.87 23.03
N HIS A 30 9.33 -5.97 22.31
CA HIS A 30 9.37 -5.86 20.87
C HIS A 30 9.65 -7.24 20.24
N GLN A 31 8.60 -8.00 19.97
CA GLN A 31 8.64 -9.13 19.06
C GLN A 31 7.84 -8.71 17.82
N PRO A 32 8.49 -8.39 16.69
CA PRO A 32 7.77 -8.12 15.47
C PRO A 32 6.94 -9.36 15.10
N PRO A 33 5.67 -9.18 14.68
CA PRO A 33 4.82 -10.30 14.30
C PRO A 33 5.49 -11.11 13.21
N GLY A 34 5.53 -12.42 13.43
CA GLY A 34 6.20 -13.40 12.58
C GLY A 34 5.89 -13.15 11.10
N VAL A 35 6.97 -13.05 10.32
CA VAL A 35 6.96 -13.18 8.87
C VAL A 35 6.20 -14.46 8.55
N THR A 36 4.92 -14.33 8.18
CA THR A 36 4.20 -15.41 7.53
C THR A 36 5.00 -15.71 6.29
N LYS A 37 5.71 -16.85 6.29
CA LYS A 37 6.36 -17.40 5.10
C LYS A 37 5.30 -17.48 4.01
N LYS A 38 5.22 -16.48 3.12
CA LYS A 38 4.53 -16.66 1.84
C LYS A 38 5.19 -17.88 1.22
N LYS A 39 4.41 -18.95 1.04
CA LYS A 39 4.80 -20.10 0.23
C LYS A 39 5.46 -19.54 -1.02
N LYS A 40 6.76 -19.79 -1.21
CA LYS A 40 7.35 -19.80 -2.55
C LYS A 40 6.59 -20.89 -3.30
N THR A 41 5.54 -20.51 -4.01
CA THR A 41 5.00 -21.35 -5.07
C THR A 41 6.11 -21.45 -6.09
N LYS A 42 6.76 -22.61 -6.09
CA LYS A 42 7.73 -23.07 -7.07
C LYS A 42 7.25 -22.65 -8.47
N PRO A 43 8.03 -21.90 -9.26
CA PRO A 43 7.71 -21.70 -10.66
C PRO A 43 7.62 -23.09 -11.32
N PRO A 44 6.52 -23.44 -12.01
CA PRO A 44 6.51 -24.60 -12.87
C PRO A 44 7.63 -24.44 -13.90
N GLN A 45 8.48 -25.47 -13.99
CA GLN A 45 9.57 -25.56 -14.95
C GLN A 45 9.02 -25.47 -16.39
N PRO A 46 9.79 -24.90 -17.33
CA PRO A 46 9.31 -24.51 -18.66
C PRO A 46 9.15 -25.74 -19.56
N ASN A 47 7.94 -26.30 -19.60
CA ASN A 47 7.53 -27.18 -20.68
C ASN A 47 7.05 -26.30 -21.85
N GLY A 48 7.98 -25.84 -22.69
CA GLY A 48 7.82 -25.52 -24.13
C GLY A 48 6.68 -24.61 -24.62
N SER A 49 5.84 -24.10 -23.74
CA SER A 49 4.72 -23.21 -24.02
C SER A 49 4.95 -21.97 -23.17
N VAL A 50 5.11 -20.85 -23.84
CA VAL A 50 5.48 -19.59 -23.24
C VAL A 50 4.33 -19.14 -22.33
N ASP A 51 4.50 -19.30 -21.01
CA ASP A 51 3.51 -18.83 -20.05
C ASP A 51 3.54 -17.30 -19.97
N PRO A 52 2.44 -16.59 -20.34
CA PRO A 52 2.39 -15.14 -20.28
C PRO A 52 2.59 -14.61 -18.85
N SER A 53 2.15 -15.36 -17.84
CA SER A 53 2.36 -15.00 -16.43
C SER A 53 3.85 -14.98 -16.06
N GLY A 54 4.61 -15.99 -16.47
CA GLY A 54 6.06 -16.04 -16.26
C GLY A 54 6.79 -14.86 -16.92
N LYS A 55 6.40 -14.47 -18.14
CA LYS A 55 6.97 -13.32 -18.84
C LYS A 55 6.68 -11.99 -18.14
N ILE A 56 5.42 -11.76 -17.77
CA ILE A 56 5.00 -10.55 -17.04
C ILE A 56 5.77 -10.42 -15.72
N GLN A 57 5.95 -11.52 -14.98
CA GLN A 57 6.70 -11.51 -13.74
C GLN A 57 8.18 -11.18 -13.95
N ALA A 58 8.80 -11.70 -15.01
CA ALA A 58 10.19 -11.40 -15.35
C ALA A 58 10.37 -9.92 -15.71
N LEU A 59 9.50 -9.37 -16.57
CA LEU A 59 9.53 -7.94 -16.95
C LEU A 59 9.31 -7.03 -15.75
N ARG A 60 8.35 -7.35 -14.87
CA ARG A 60 8.13 -6.61 -13.62
C ARG A 60 9.39 -6.60 -12.75
N ALA A 61 10.06 -7.74 -12.59
CA ALA A 61 11.28 -7.81 -11.79
C ALA A 61 12.43 -6.99 -12.41
N GLU A 62 12.60 -7.02 -13.73
CA GLU A 62 13.62 -6.25 -14.44
C GLU A 62 13.37 -4.72 -14.31
N ILE A 63 12.12 -4.29 -14.48
CA ILE A 63 11.73 -2.88 -14.33
C ILE A 63 11.94 -2.39 -12.89
N GLU A 64 11.54 -3.18 -11.89
CA GLU A 64 11.73 -2.82 -10.48
C GLU A 64 13.22 -2.72 -10.10
N GLU A 65 14.06 -3.60 -10.62
CA GLU A 65 15.51 -3.51 -10.43
C GLU A 65 16.05 -2.20 -11.02
N HIS A 66 15.65 -1.84 -12.24
CA HIS A 66 16.08 -0.58 -12.84
C HIS A 66 15.54 0.65 -12.11
N ASN A 67 14.31 0.61 -11.62
CA ASN A 67 13.74 1.66 -10.78
C ASN A 67 14.50 1.82 -9.47
N TYR A 68 14.86 0.72 -8.82
CA TYR A 68 15.65 0.75 -7.60
C TYR A 68 17.03 1.38 -7.87
N ARG A 69 17.69 0.97 -8.95
CA ARG A 69 18.99 1.52 -9.33
C ARG A 69 18.92 3.01 -9.67
N TYR A 70 17.88 3.44 -10.36
CA TYR A 70 17.68 4.83 -10.76
C TYR A 70 17.31 5.73 -9.57
N HIS A 71 16.38 5.30 -8.70
CA HIS A 71 15.84 6.16 -7.63
C HIS A 71 16.52 6.01 -6.26
N VAL A 72 17.16 4.86 -5.98
CA VAL A 72 17.75 4.57 -4.66
C VAL A 72 19.26 4.57 -4.71
N LEU A 73 19.84 4.00 -5.76
CA LEU A 73 21.30 3.89 -5.88
C LEU A 73 21.94 5.01 -6.70
N ASP A 74 21.15 5.82 -7.41
CA ASP A 74 21.63 6.81 -8.39
C ASP A 74 22.64 6.20 -9.41
N ASP A 75 22.50 4.90 -9.74
CA ASP A 75 23.38 4.12 -10.63
C ASP A 75 22.59 3.45 -11.78
N PRO A 76 22.08 4.24 -12.74
CA PRO A 76 21.29 3.70 -13.85
C PRO A 76 22.15 2.85 -14.80
N THR A 77 21.76 1.58 -14.98
CA THR A 77 22.47 0.65 -15.88
C THR A 77 21.96 0.63 -17.32
N ILE A 78 20.78 1.18 -17.56
CA ILE A 78 20.13 1.17 -18.87
C ILE A 78 19.77 2.60 -19.27
N SER A 79 19.72 2.84 -20.58
CA SER A 79 19.23 4.11 -21.12
C SER A 79 17.72 4.24 -20.95
N ASP A 80 17.22 5.46 -20.86
CA ASP A 80 15.78 5.77 -20.77
C ASP A 80 14.99 5.10 -21.90
N SER A 81 15.52 5.13 -23.13
CA SER A 81 14.89 4.47 -24.28
C SER A 81 14.71 2.95 -24.13
N ARG A 82 15.64 2.30 -23.42
CA ARG A 82 15.57 0.86 -23.15
C ARG A 82 14.55 0.59 -22.05
N TYR A 83 14.53 1.44 -21.02
CA TYR A 83 13.54 1.37 -19.95
C TYR A 83 12.12 1.53 -20.51
N ASP A 84 11.91 2.55 -21.34
CA ASP A 84 10.64 2.80 -22.02
C ASP A 84 10.20 1.58 -22.86
N GLY A 85 11.14 0.90 -23.51
CA GLY A 85 10.87 -0.35 -24.22
C GLY A 85 10.34 -1.46 -23.30
N LEU A 86 11.00 -1.69 -22.16
CA LEU A 86 10.58 -2.69 -21.18
C LEU A 86 9.17 -2.39 -20.63
N VAL A 87 8.89 -1.12 -20.34
CA VAL A 87 7.58 -0.69 -19.84
C VAL A 87 6.51 -0.91 -20.90
N ARG A 88 6.75 -0.55 -22.17
CA ARG A 88 5.80 -0.79 -23.27
C ARG A 88 5.51 -2.28 -23.48
N ASP A 89 6.54 -3.13 -23.39
CA ASP A 89 6.37 -4.58 -23.50
C ASP A 89 5.50 -5.12 -22.36
N LEU A 90 5.70 -4.62 -21.14
CA LEU A 90 4.87 -4.98 -19.99
C LEU A 90 3.42 -4.48 -20.18
N GLU A 91 3.22 -3.25 -20.62
CA GLU A 91 1.89 -2.68 -20.90
C GLU A 91 1.14 -3.49 -21.96
N GLN A 92 1.83 -3.90 -23.03
CA GLN A 92 1.22 -4.69 -24.10
C GLN A 92 0.76 -6.06 -23.59
N LEU A 93 1.59 -6.73 -22.76
CA LEU A 93 1.23 -8.00 -22.15
C LEU A 93 0.10 -7.84 -21.13
N GLU A 94 0.09 -6.78 -20.35
CA GLU A 94 -1.00 -6.50 -19.41
C GLU A 94 -2.33 -6.15 -20.11
N ALA A 95 -2.26 -5.50 -21.28
CA ALA A 95 -3.44 -5.25 -22.11
C ALA A 95 -4.00 -6.54 -22.74
N GLU A 96 -3.13 -7.48 -23.11
CA GLU A 96 -3.53 -8.79 -23.64
C GLU A 96 -4.09 -9.72 -22.54
N TYR A 97 -3.56 -9.61 -21.32
CA TYR A 97 -3.93 -10.45 -20.18
C TYR A 97 -4.37 -9.62 -18.96
N PRO A 98 -5.58 -9.02 -18.98
CA PRO A 98 -6.06 -8.15 -17.91
C PRO A 98 -6.18 -8.87 -16.55
N ASP A 99 -6.41 -10.18 -16.54
CA ASP A 99 -6.50 -10.99 -15.31
C ASP A 99 -5.17 -11.09 -14.53
N LEU A 100 -4.05 -10.75 -15.18
CA LEU A 100 -2.70 -10.82 -14.59
C LEU A 100 -2.20 -9.44 -14.11
N VAL A 101 -3.01 -8.39 -14.29
CA VAL A 101 -2.72 -7.04 -13.80
C VAL A 101 -2.84 -7.01 -12.29
N THR A 102 -1.81 -6.47 -11.62
CA THR A 102 -1.80 -6.33 -10.16
C THR A 102 -1.63 -4.86 -9.78
N SER A 103 -2.25 -4.43 -8.68
CA SER A 103 -2.18 -3.05 -8.19
C SER A 103 -0.76 -2.59 -7.82
N ASN A 104 0.16 -3.53 -7.63
CA ASN A 104 1.57 -3.26 -7.33
C ASN A 104 2.46 -3.23 -8.59
N SER A 105 1.89 -3.40 -9.79
CA SER A 105 2.65 -3.36 -11.04
C SER A 105 3.25 -1.97 -11.29
N PRO A 106 4.47 -1.85 -11.84
CA PRO A 106 5.08 -0.56 -12.17
C PRO A 106 4.18 0.33 -13.05
N THR A 107 3.43 -0.26 -13.97
CA THR A 107 2.48 0.42 -14.88
C THR A 107 1.32 1.10 -14.13
N GLN A 108 0.94 0.57 -12.96
CA GLN A 108 -0.15 1.09 -12.14
C GLN A 108 0.31 2.18 -11.16
N ARG A 109 1.63 2.32 -10.96
CA ARG A 109 2.20 3.33 -10.05
C ARG A 109 2.26 4.72 -10.68
N VAL A 110 2.28 4.82 -12.02
CA VAL A 110 2.43 6.10 -12.70
C VAL A 110 1.07 6.78 -12.81
N GLY A 111 0.85 7.82 -11.99
CA GLY A 111 -0.21 8.80 -12.23
C GLY A 111 -1.64 8.31 -12.01
N ALA A 112 -1.89 7.54 -10.95
CA ALA A 112 -3.27 7.36 -10.47
C ALA A 112 -3.91 8.75 -10.30
N ALA A 113 -5.20 8.86 -10.63
CA ALA A 113 -5.92 10.14 -10.59
C ALA A 113 -5.70 10.79 -9.21
N PRO A 114 -5.26 12.07 -9.16
CA PRO A 114 -5.04 12.75 -7.90
C PRO A 114 -6.35 12.74 -7.11
N LEU A 115 -6.27 12.31 -5.84
CA LEU A 115 -7.42 12.40 -4.94
C LEU A 115 -7.82 13.87 -4.82
N ASP A 116 -9.12 14.16 -4.93
CA ASP A 116 -9.63 15.53 -4.87
C ASP A 116 -9.19 16.27 -3.60
N ARG A 117 -9.03 15.52 -2.49
CA ARG A 117 -8.53 16.02 -1.20
C ARG A 117 -7.87 14.89 -0.40
N PHE A 118 -6.87 15.28 0.40
CA PHE A 118 -6.34 14.42 1.46
C PHE A 118 -7.15 14.61 2.74
N GLU A 119 -7.49 13.52 3.42
CA GLU A 119 -8.03 13.60 4.78
C GLU A 119 -6.91 13.94 5.77
N SER A 120 -7.20 14.81 6.74
CA SER A 120 -6.23 15.14 7.79
C SER A 120 -6.15 14.00 8.79
N VAL A 121 -4.98 13.36 8.88
CA VAL A 121 -4.67 12.36 9.90
C VAL A 121 -3.88 13.03 11.02
N ALA A 122 -4.33 12.88 12.27
CA ALA A 122 -3.60 13.37 13.43
C ALA A 122 -2.36 12.50 13.69
N HIS A 123 -1.19 13.12 13.85
CA HIS A 123 0.01 12.40 14.27
C HIS A 123 -0.12 11.97 15.73
N GLU A 124 0.11 10.68 16.02
CA GLU A 124 0.11 10.16 17.39
C GLU A 124 1.21 10.79 18.26
N VAL A 125 2.34 11.14 17.64
CA VAL A 125 3.46 11.85 18.25
C VAL A 125 3.63 13.19 17.54
N PRO A 126 3.82 14.31 18.26
CA PRO A 126 4.04 15.62 17.64
C PRO A 126 5.27 15.60 16.70
N MET A 127 5.11 16.10 15.47
CA MET A 127 6.26 16.36 14.61
C MET A 127 7.04 17.56 15.15
N LEU A 128 8.32 17.35 15.46
CA LEU A 128 9.22 18.40 15.93
C LEU A 128 9.90 19.10 14.75
N SER A 129 10.03 20.42 14.82
CA SER A 129 10.83 21.21 13.88
C SER A 129 12.27 21.35 14.38
N LEU A 130 13.24 21.41 13.48
CA LEU A 130 14.63 21.76 13.82
C LEU A 130 14.78 23.28 14.01
N ASN A 131 15.57 23.68 15.02
CA ASN A 131 15.93 25.09 15.21
C ASN A 131 16.97 25.54 14.18
N ASN A 132 16.77 26.73 13.59
CA ASN A 132 17.73 27.35 12.70
C ASN A 132 18.86 28.04 13.48
N ALA A 133 20.09 28.00 12.96
CA ALA A 133 21.26 28.68 13.52
C ALA A 133 21.97 29.49 12.43
N PHE A 134 21.67 30.79 12.35
CA PHE A 134 22.36 31.75 11.49
C PHE A 134 22.90 32.89 12.37
N SER A 135 24.12 33.36 12.09
CA SER A 135 24.78 34.52 12.74
C SER A 135 25.25 35.51 11.69
#